data_AF-A0A3N1NY38-F1
#
_entry.id   AF-A0A3N1NY38-F1
#
_cell.length_a   1.000
_cell.length_b   1.000
_cell.length_c   1.000
_cell.angle_alpha   90.00
_cell.angle_beta   90.00
_cell.angle_gamma   90.00
#
_symmetry.space_group_name_H-M   'P 1'
#
loop_
_entity.id
_entity.type
_entity.pdbx_description
1 polymer ?
#
loop_
_entity_poly.entity_id
_entity_poly.type
_entity_poly.pdbx_seq_one_letter_code
_entity_poly.pdbx_strand_id
1 'polypeptide(L)'
;MSSSLYEIVELANGDVVLQRADENGEPLVSIRFSADSLSYMREGKLDVAKAMIEAGMEAASEIAEDGAEDFLGEFADTEEKPVYH
;
A
#
# COMPACT_ATOMS: atom_id res chain seq x y z
N MET A 1 -12.03 -5.49 -22.91
CA MET A 1 -11.29 -5.31 -21.65
C MET A 1 -12.13 -4.40 -20.77
N SER A 2 -12.86 -4.96 -19.81
CA SER A 2 -13.48 -4.18 -18.75
C SER A 2 -12.35 -3.54 -17.96
N SER A 3 -12.24 -2.21 -18.03
CA SER A 3 -11.32 -1.46 -17.18
C SER A 3 -11.85 -1.59 -15.76
N SER A 4 -11.29 -2.50 -14.96
CA SER A 4 -11.62 -2.57 -13.54
C SER A 4 -11.15 -1.28 -12.88
N LEU A 5 -12.09 -0.47 -12.45
CA LEU A 5 -11.82 0.73 -11.68
C LEU A 5 -11.53 0.31 -10.24
N TYR A 6 -10.45 0.82 -9.66
CA TYR A 6 -10.13 0.60 -8.26
C TYR A 6 -10.51 1.83 -7.44
N GLU A 7 -10.99 1.60 -6.23
CA GLU A 7 -11.32 2.64 -5.26
C GLU A 7 -10.59 2.42 -3.95
N ILE A 8 -10.24 3.52 -3.29
CA ILE A 8 -9.66 3.54 -1.95
C ILE A 8 -10.77 3.90 -0.98
N VAL A 9 -11.05 3.02 -0.03
CA VAL A 9 -12.16 3.15 0.92
C VAL A 9 -11.63 3.10 2.35
N GLU A 10 -12.09 4.01 3.19
CA GLU A 10 -11.90 3.92 4.63
C GLU A 10 -13.03 3.10 5.25
N LEU A 11 -12.67 2.01 5.91
CA LEU A 11 -13.61 1.15 6.63
C LEU A 11 -14.00 1.77 7.98
N ALA A 12 -15.15 1.35 8.50
CA ALA A 12 -15.66 1.83 9.80
C ALA A 12 -14.73 1.54 10.99
N ASN A 13 -13.84 0.55 10.87
CA ASN A 13 -12.83 0.22 11.88
C ASN A 13 -11.57 1.10 11.79
N GLY A 14 -11.49 1.99 10.81
CA GLY A 14 -10.33 2.85 10.58
C GLY A 14 -9.23 2.22 9.74
N ASP A 15 -9.45 1.08 9.07
CA ASP A 15 -8.53 0.58 8.06
C ASP A 15 -8.78 1.24 6.71
N VAL A 16 -7.76 1.34 5.87
CA VAL A 16 -7.89 1.80 4.47
C VAL A 16 -7.68 0.62 3.56
N VAL A 17 -8.60 0.41 2.61
CA VAL A 17 -8.54 -0.70 1.67
C VAL A 17 -8.57 -0.21 0.23
N LEU A 18 -7.85 -0.93 -0.64
CA LEU A 18 -7.97 -0.82 -2.09
C LEU A 18 -8.84 -1.98 -2.58
N GLN A 19 -9.94 -1.69 -3.26
CA GLN A 19 -10.87 -2.70 -3.75
C GLN A 19 -11.35 -2.38 -5.17
N ARG A 20 -11.94 -3.38 -5.83
CA ARG A 20 -12.59 -3.22 -7.13
C ARG A 20 -13.90 -2.46 -6.94
N ALA A 21 -14.13 -1.41 -7.73
CA ALA A 21 -15.35 -0.61 -7.64
C ALA A 21 -16.61 -1.34 -8.18
N ASP A 22 -16.39 -2.36 -9.01
CA ASP A 22 -17.44 -3.16 -9.66
C ASP A 22 -17.75 -4.47 -8.93
N GLU A 23 -16.99 -4.82 -7.89
CA GLU A 23 -17.10 -6.12 -7.20
C GLU A 23 -16.95 -5.96 -5.69
N ASN A 24 -17.93 -6.45 -4.93
CA ASN A 24 -17.80 -6.65 -3.47
C ASN A 24 -16.98 -7.92 -3.20
N GLY A 25 -15.68 -7.86 -3.49
CA GLY A 25 -14.72 -8.94 -3.29
C GLY A 25 -13.78 -8.70 -2.11
N GLU A 26 -12.78 -9.58 -1.96
CA GLU A 26 -11.69 -9.33 -1.01
C GLU A 26 -10.84 -8.11 -1.45
N PRO A 27 -10.43 -7.25 -0.50
CA PRO A 27 -9.60 -6.10 -0.82
C PRO A 27 -8.24 -6.55 -1.34
N LEU A 28 -7.72 -5.84 -2.35
CA LEU A 28 -6.41 -6.11 -2.92
C LEU A 28 -5.30 -5.73 -1.94
N VAL A 29 -5.51 -4.65 -1.18
CA VAL A 29 -4.59 -4.14 -0.18
C VAL A 29 -5.39 -3.68 1.03
N SER A 30 -4.88 -3.97 2.23
CA SER A 30 -5.42 -3.45 3.49
C SER A 30 -4.30 -2.80 4.30
N ILE A 31 -4.47 -1.52 4.62
CA ILE A 31 -3.53 -0.73 5.42
C ILE A 31 -4.18 -0.44 6.76
N ARG A 32 -3.52 -0.91 7.82
CA ARG A 32 -3.92 -0.67 9.20
C ARG A 32 -2.90 0.21 9.90
N PHE A 33 -3.34 1.39 10.30
CA PHE A 33 -2.51 2.29 11.10
C PHE A 33 -2.66 1.96 12.58
N SER A 34 -1.55 2.06 13.32
CA SER A 34 -1.59 1.99 14.78
C SER A 34 -2.32 3.22 15.36
N ALA A 35 -2.83 3.10 16.59
CA ALA A 35 -3.47 4.23 17.28
C ALA A 35 -2.53 5.44 17.40
N ASP A 36 -1.25 5.20 17.63
CA ASP A 36 -0.23 6.25 17.72
C ASP A 36 -0.06 6.94 16.36
N SER A 37 0.10 6.17 15.28
CA SER A 37 0.22 6.71 13.91
C SER A 37 -1.00 7.57 13.53
N LEU A 38 -2.21 7.13 13.87
CA LEU A 38 -3.44 7.88 13.63
C LEU A 38 -3.45 9.22 14.38
N SER A 39 -2.93 9.26 15.61
CA SER A 39 -2.83 10.50 16.40
C SER A 39 -1.91 11.54 15.74
N TYR A 40 -0.87 11.09 15.04
CA TYR A 40 0.02 11.94 14.26
C TYR A 40 -0.59 12.39 12.93
N MET A 41 -1.26 11.47 12.23
CA MET A 41 -1.79 11.72 10.88
C MET A 41 -3.06 12.59 10.87
N ARG A 42 -3.83 12.62 11.97
CA ARG A 42 -5.07 13.39 12.09
C ARG A 42 -5.99 13.17 10.87
N GLU A 43 -6.26 14.21 10.10
CA GLU A 43 -7.12 14.18 8.90
C GLU A 43 -6.37 13.68 7.64
N GLY A 44 -5.04 13.64 7.66
CA GLY A 44 -4.20 13.25 6.52
C GLY A 44 -4.05 11.74 6.29
N LYS A 45 -4.80 10.92 7.02
CA LYS A 45 -4.72 9.46 6.94
C LYS A 45 -4.97 8.93 5.52
N LEU A 46 -6.01 9.41 4.85
CA LEU A 46 -6.33 8.98 3.48
C LEU A 46 -5.26 9.42 2.48
N ASP A 47 -4.70 10.62 2.65
CA ASP A 47 -3.63 11.12 1.79
C ASP A 47 -2.37 10.25 1.91
N VAL A 48 -2.01 9.86 3.14
CA VAL A 48 -0.88 8.96 3.38
C VAL A 48 -1.16 7.57 2.79
N ALA A 49 -2.34 7.01 3.03
CA ALA A 49 -2.69 5.69 2.48
C ALA A 49 -2.68 5.70 0.94
N LYS A 50 -3.17 6.78 0.31
CA LYS A 50 -3.12 6.96 -1.13
C LYS A 50 -1.67 6.99 -1.65
N ALA A 51 -0.81 7.79 -1.03
CA ALA A 51 0.60 7.87 -1.41
C ALA A 51 1.31 6.50 -1.27
N MET A 52 1.00 5.73 -0.22
CA MET A 52 1.53 4.37 -0.04
C MET A 52 1.07 3.41 -1.14
N ILE A 53 -0.20 3.49 -1.55
CA ILE A 53 -0.74 2.65 -2.63
C ILE A 53 -0.11 3.02 -3.97
N GLU A 54 0.03 4.32 -4.27
CA GLU A 54 0.67 4.81 -5.50
C GLU A 54 2.13 4.32 -5.58
N ALA A 55 2.90 4.48 -4.51
CA ALA A 55 4.27 3.99 -4.44
C ALA A 55 4.36 2.46 -4.58
N GLY A 56 3.43 1.72 -3.97
CA GLY A 56 3.38 0.26 -4.09
C GLY A 56 3.06 -0.21 -5.52
N MET A 57 2.21 0.52 -6.24
CA MET A 57 1.91 0.24 -7.65
C MET A 57 3.10 0.51 -8.57
N GLU A 58 3.82 1.61 -8.34
CA GLU A 58 5.04 1.95 -9.07
C GLU A 58 6.11 0.86 -8.88
N ALA A 59 6.40 0.51 -7.63
CA ALA A 59 7.32 -0.58 -7.29
C ALA A 59 6.91 -1.93 -7.93
N ALA A 60 5.61 -2.24 -7.93
CA ALA A 60 5.11 -3.47 -8.56
C ALA A 60 5.30 -3.46 -10.09
N SER A 61 5.21 -2.30 -10.74
CA SER A 61 5.46 -2.15 -12.17
C SER A 61 6.93 -2.38 -12.48
N GLU A 62 7.83 -1.77 -11.72
CA GLU A 62 9.28 -1.93 -11.88
C GLU A 62 9.72 -3.38 -11.71
N ILE A 63 9.21 -4.07 -10.69
CA ILE A 63 9.47 -5.51 -10.47
C ILE A 63 9.00 -6.36 -11.66
N ALA A 64 7.87 -6.01 -12.27
CA ALA A 64 7.32 -6.73 -13.41
C ALA A 64 8.10 -6.47 -14.71
N GLU A 65 8.72 -5.30 -14.85
CA GLU A 65 9.50 -4.89 -16.02
C GLU A 65 10.94 -5.43 -16.00
N ASP A 66 11.64 -5.34 -14.86
CA ASP A 66 13.07 -5.68 -14.75
C ASP A 66 13.35 -7.13 -14.32
N GLY A 67 12.32 -7.87 -13.88
CA GLY A 67 12.51 -9.16 -13.23
C GLY A 67 13.06 -8.96 -11.82
N ALA A 68 12.40 -9.56 -10.83
CA ALA A 68 12.53 -9.27 -9.39
C ALA A 68 13.95 -9.29 -8.78
N GLU A 69 14.99 -9.73 -9.51
CA GLU A 69 16.36 -9.85 -9.02
C GLU A 69 17.10 -8.51 -8.90
N ASP A 70 16.81 -7.50 -9.74
CA ASP A 70 17.51 -6.20 -9.70
C ASP A 70 16.90 -5.23 -8.66
N PHE A 71 15.57 -5.17 -8.55
CA PHE A 71 14.86 -4.31 -7.58
C PHE A 71 15.17 -4.67 -6.12
N LEU A 72 15.21 -5.96 -5.78
CA LEU A 72 15.57 -6.40 -4.42
C LEU A 72 17.05 -6.13 -4.09
N GLY A 73 17.92 -6.02 -5.10
CA GLY A 73 19.34 -5.69 -4.93
C GLY A 73 19.57 -4.28 -4.37
N GLU A 74 18.71 -3.32 -4.75
CA GLU A 74 18.80 -1.92 -4.29
C GLU A 74 18.34 -1.73 -2.84
N PHE A 75 17.33 -2.50 -2.39
CA PHE A 75 16.95 -2.53 -0.96
C PHE A 75 17.88 -3.42 -0.11
N ALA A 76 18.54 -4.40 -0.72
CA ALA A 76 19.46 -5.30 -0.01
C ALA A 76 20.77 -4.61 0.40
N ASP A 77 21.19 -3.53 -0.28
CA ASP A 77 22.41 -2.79 0.10
C ASP A 77 22.22 -1.93 1.36
N THR A 78 20.98 -1.86 1.89
CA THR A 78 20.68 -1.32 3.22
C THR A 78 20.51 -2.47 4.22
N GLU A 79 21.59 -3.19 4.52
CA GLU A 79 21.66 -4.23 5.57
C GLU A 79 21.50 -3.68 7.01
N GLU A 80 20.66 -2.67 7.27
CA GLU A 80 20.12 -2.46 8.62
C GLU A 80 18.97 -3.44 8.82
N LYS A 81 19.29 -4.61 9.37
CA LYS A 81 18.30 -5.60 9.82
C LYS A 81 17.23 -4.88 10.63
N PRO A 82 15.93 -5.02 10.30
CA PRO A 82 14.87 -4.44 11.12
C PRO A 82 14.97 -5.06 12.52
N VAL A 83 15.34 -4.24 13.50
CA VAL A 83 15.36 -4.63 14.90
C VAL A 83 13.91 -4.64 15.36
N TYR A 84 13.32 -5.84 15.47
CA TYR A 84 12.07 -6.03 16.17
C TYR A 84 12.34 -5.90 17.68
N HIS A 85 11.96 -4.77 18.27
CA HIS A 85 11.92 -4.58 19.72
C HIS A 85 10.68 -5.23 20.34
#